data_AF-A0A1Q6UZR6-F1
#
_entry.id   AF-A0A1Q6UZR6-F1
#
_cell.length_a   1.000
_cell.length_b   1.000
_cell.length_c   1.000
_cell.angle_alpha   90.00
_cell.angle_beta   90.00
_cell.angle_gamma   90.00
#
_symmetry.space_group_name_H-M   'P 1'
#
loop_
_entity.id
_entity.type
_entity.pdbx_description
1 polymer ?
#
loop_
_entity_poly.entity_id
_entity_poly.type
_entity_poly.pdbx_seq_one_letter_code
_entity_poly.pdbx_strand_id
1 'polypeptide(L)'
;MYADTITESMKLAMEETKRRRSIQEEYNKKHNIVPKTIIKEIRDNISNVDKTNLEKNSKNDIISVESIEDIEKEMKEAAKKLDFERAMELRDILFELKSK
;
A
#
# COMPACT_ATOMS: atom_id res chain seq x y z
N MET A 1 5.26 -22.78 -1.29
CA MET A 1 5.51 -22.45 -2.70
C MET A 1 4.73 -23.45 -3.53
N TYR A 2 3.88 -22.99 -4.45
CA TYR A 2 3.19 -23.86 -5.41
C TYR A 2 3.96 -23.82 -6.73
N ALA A 3 4.49 -24.97 -7.17
CA ALA A 3 5.25 -25.12 -8.40
C ALA A 3 5.31 -26.60 -8.80
N ASP A 4 5.37 -26.88 -10.10
CA ASP A 4 5.44 -28.25 -10.62
C ASP A 4 6.84 -28.86 -10.50
N THR A 5 7.88 -28.02 -10.49
CA THR A 5 9.28 -28.44 -10.31
C THR A 5 10.01 -27.51 -9.35
N ILE A 6 11.06 -28.03 -8.74
CA ILE A 6 11.96 -27.24 -7.89
C ILE A 6 13.07 -26.68 -8.78
N THR A 7 13.07 -25.37 -8.96
CA THR A 7 14.17 -24.67 -9.63
C THR A 7 15.39 -24.57 -8.71
N GLU A 8 16.59 -24.35 -9.27
CA GLU A 8 17.79 -24.14 -8.45
C GLU A 8 17.65 -22.95 -7.49
N SER A 9 17.05 -21.85 -7.93
CA SER A 9 16.81 -20.68 -7.08
C SER A 9 15.88 -21.00 -5.90
N MET A 10 14.85 -21.82 -6.13
CA MET A 10 13.97 -22.30 -5.06
C MET A 10 14.74 -23.17 -4.07
N LYS A 11 15.58 -24.09 -4.58
CA LYS A 11 16.40 -24.96 -3.74
C LYS A 11 17.32 -24.16 -2.83
N LEU A 12 18.05 -23.18 -3.39
CA LEU A 12 18.93 -22.29 -2.63
C LEU A 12 18.16 -21.51 -1.56
N ALA A 13 17.00 -20.94 -1.90
CA ALA A 13 16.16 -20.19 -0.97
C ALA A 13 15.63 -21.08 0.18
N MET A 14 15.21 -22.30 -0.14
CA MET A 14 14.72 -23.29 0.83
C MET A 14 15.84 -23.75 1.78
N GLU A 15 17.02 -24.04 1.24
CA GLU A 15 18.18 -24.46 2.03
C GLU A 15 18.64 -23.36 3.00
N GLU A 16 18.75 -22.11 2.53
CA GLU A 16 19.15 -20.99 3.39
C GLU A 16 18.08 -20.68 4.45
N THR A 17 16.79 -20.78 4.09
CA THR A 17 15.68 -20.64 5.06
C THR A 17 15.76 -21.72 6.14
N LYS A 18 16.01 -22.98 5.74
CA LYS A 18 16.17 -24.10 6.68
C LYS A 18 17.39 -23.91 7.58
N ARG A 19 18.54 -23.52 7.01
CA ARG A 19 19.78 -23.26 7.76
C ARG A 19 19.57 -22.20 8.84
N ARG A 20 18.96 -21.06 8.48
CA ARG A 20 18.66 -19.97 9.43
C ARG A 20 17.69 -20.42 10.52
N ARG A 21 16.64 -21.16 10.16
CA ARG A 21 15.64 -21.65 11.12
C ARG A 21 16.25 -22.58 12.16
N SER A 22 17.12 -23.51 11.75
CA SER A 22 17.78 -24.43 12.69
C SER A 22 18.59 -23.67 13.76
N ILE A 23 19.35 -22.65 13.34
CA ILE A 23 20.13 -21.80 14.26
C ILE A 23 19.20 -21.04 15.22
N GLN A 24 18.11 -20.49 14.71
CA GLN A 24 17.12 -19.76 15.52
C GLN A 24 16.44 -20.67 16.55
N GLU A 25 16.06 -21.90 16.16
CA GLU A 25 15.44 -22.87 17.06
C GLU A 25 16.41 -23.34 18.16
N GLU A 26 17.67 -23.58 17.82
CA GLU A 26 18.72 -23.92 18.79
C GLU A 26 18.95 -22.78 19.79
N TYR A 27 19.06 -21.55 19.28
CA TYR A 27 19.19 -20.36 20.12
C TYR A 27 17.98 -20.20 21.04
N ASN A 28 16.76 -20.32 20.51
CA ASN A 28 15.54 -20.21 21.30
C ASN A 28 15.48 -21.27 22.41
N LYS A 29 15.85 -22.52 22.12
CA LYS A 29 15.91 -23.59 23.13
C LYS A 29 16.95 -23.29 24.21
N LYS A 30 18.16 -22.87 23.82
CA LYS A 30 19.25 -22.53 24.75
C LYS A 30 18.88 -21.37 25.68
N HIS A 31 18.09 -20.42 25.18
CA HIS A 31 17.72 -19.20 25.91
C HIS A 31 16.28 -19.22 26.47
N ASN A 32 15.58 -20.36 26.39
CA ASN A 32 14.18 -20.51 26.81
C ASN A 32 13.23 -19.45 26.20
N ILE A 33 13.47 -19.07 24.94
CA ILE A 33 12.65 -18.09 24.21
C ILE A 33 11.49 -18.81 23.52
N VAL A 34 10.26 -18.41 23.85
CA VAL A 34 9.05 -18.84 23.12
C VAL A 34 8.74 -17.80 22.04
N PRO A 35 8.76 -18.15 20.74
CA PRO A 35 8.44 -17.22 19.67
C PRO A 35 7.02 -16.65 19.82
N LYS A 36 6.89 -15.33 19.71
CA LYS A 36 5.61 -14.62 19.71
C LYS A 36 5.56 -13.67 18.52
N THR A 37 4.37 -13.53 17.93
CA THR A 37 4.14 -12.55 16.86
C THR A 37 4.28 -11.14 17.41
N ILE A 38 4.97 -10.28 16.68
CA ILE A 38 5.06 -8.85 17.01
C ILE A 38 3.69 -8.21 16.71
N ILE A 39 3.11 -7.56 17.71
CA ILE A 39 1.93 -6.70 17.52
C ILE A 39 2.46 -5.28 17.29
N LYS A 40 2.31 -4.77 16.07
CA LYS A 40 2.76 -3.43 15.69
C LYS A 40 1.54 -2.58 15.35
N GLU A 41 1.40 -1.45 16.04
CA GLU A 41 0.39 -0.45 15.71
C GLU A 41 0.62 0.12 14.31
N ILE A 42 -0.47 0.28 13.55
CA ILE A 42 -0.45 1.00 12.28
C ILE A 42 -0.33 2.48 12.65
N ARG A 43 0.84 3.07 12.37
CA ARG A 43 1.03 4.51 12.51
C ARG A 43 0.39 5.18 11.31
N ASP A 44 -0.30 6.28 11.54
CA ASP A 44 -0.70 7.16 10.45
C ASP A 44 0.55 7.58 9.67
N ASN A 45 0.44 7.57 8.35
CA ASN A 45 1.49 8.07 7.47
C ASN A 45 1.80 9.51 7.90
N ILE A 46 3.07 9.83 8.08
CA ILE A 46 3.52 11.20 8.31
C ILE A 46 3.28 11.96 6.99
N SER A 47 2.08 12.50 6.83
CA SER A 47 1.74 13.41 5.74
C SER A 47 2.23 14.79 6.13
N ASN A 48 3.14 15.37 5.34
CA ASN A 48 3.57 16.77 5.45
C ASN A 48 2.47 17.77 5.00
N VAL A 49 1.20 17.34 5.00
CA VAL A 49 0.08 18.16 4.59
C VAL A 49 -0.53 18.74 5.85
N ASP A 50 -0.33 20.04 6.04
CA ASP A 50 -0.98 20.82 7.08
C ASP A 50 -2.49 20.62 6.99
N LYS A 51 -3.08 19.89 7.95
CA LYS A 51 -4.53 19.70 8.07
C LYS A 51 -5.23 20.96 8.62
N THR A 52 -4.62 22.13 8.52
CA THR A 52 -5.20 23.42 8.88
C THR A 52 -5.54 24.16 7.60
N ASN A 53 -6.72 23.85 7.03
CA ASN A 53 -7.54 24.67 6.12
C ASN A 53 -8.24 23.86 5.03
N LEU A 54 -9.00 22.83 5.42
CA LEU A 54 -10.11 22.36 4.58
C LEU A 54 -11.40 22.97 5.12
N GLU A 55 -11.52 24.29 4.92
CA GLU A 55 -12.81 24.95 4.98
C GLU A 55 -13.71 24.29 3.95
N LYS A 56 -14.78 23.66 4.45
CA LYS A 56 -15.91 23.17 3.67
C LYS A 56 -16.56 24.35 2.95
N ASN A 57 -16.07 24.69 1.76
CA ASN A 57 -16.79 25.56 0.85
C ASN A 57 -17.40 24.70 -0.26
N SER A 58 -18.69 24.43 -0.05
CA SER A 58 -19.70 24.11 -1.04
C SER A 58 -19.42 24.76 -2.40
N LYS A 59 -19.55 23.97 -3.48
CA LYS A 59 -20.16 24.42 -4.75
C LYS A 59 -20.43 23.24 -5.69
N ASN A 60 -21.72 22.98 -5.84
CA ASN A 60 -22.38 21.98 -6.67
C ASN A 60 -22.24 22.23 -8.20
N ASP A 61 -21.10 22.71 -8.70
CA ASP A 61 -21.04 23.25 -10.09
C ASP A 61 -20.16 22.46 -11.08
N ILE A 62 -19.78 21.21 -10.80
CA ILE A 62 -19.01 20.36 -11.75
C ILE A 62 -19.77 19.06 -12.07
N ILE A 63 -21.09 19.05 -11.90
CA ILE A 63 -21.94 17.96 -12.41
C ILE A 63 -22.29 18.28 -13.86
N SER A 64 -21.26 18.36 -14.72
CA SER A 64 -21.46 18.41 -16.17
C SER A 64 -20.56 17.36 -16.83
N VAL A 65 -20.98 16.10 -16.69
CA VAL A 65 -20.79 15.05 -17.70
C VAL A 65 -19.34 14.81 -18.15
N GLU A 66 -18.45 14.48 -17.21
CA GLU A 66 -17.25 13.72 -17.56
C GLU A 66 -17.45 12.28 -17.08
N SER A 67 -17.19 11.32 -17.96
CA SER A 67 -17.35 9.91 -17.63
C SER A 67 -16.33 9.56 -16.53
N ILE A 68 -16.65 8.61 -15.64
CA ILE A 68 -15.69 8.11 -14.64
C ILE A 68 -14.35 7.71 -15.31
N GLU A 69 -14.42 7.23 -16.55
CA GLU A 69 -13.29 6.90 -17.41
C GLU A 69 -12.42 8.12 -17.78
N ASP A 70 -13.03 9.28 -18.00
CA ASP A 70 -12.33 10.52 -18.34
C ASP A 70 -11.56 11.07 -17.14
N ILE A 71 -12.18 11.06 -15.95
CA ILE A 71 -11.55 11.45 -14.68
C ILE A 71 -10.39 10.51 -14.33
N GLU A 72 -10.57 9.20 -14.53
CA GLU A 72 -9.51 8.22 -14.30
C GLU A 72 -8.33 8.43 -15.27
N LYS A 73 -8.62 8.80 -16.52
CA LYS A 73 -7.60 9.11 -17.52
C LYS A 73 -6.85 10.40 -17.16
N GLU A 74 -7.54 11.47 -16.79
CA GLU A 74 -6.92 12.73 -16.37
C GLU A 74 -6.07 12.54 -15.12
N MET A 75 -6.53 11.75 -14.14
CA MET A 75 -5.76 11.40 -12.94
C MET A 75 -4.44 10.69 -13.30
N LYS A 76 -4.48 9.73 -14.22
CA LYS A 76 -3.28 9.01 -14.69
C LYS A 76 -2.34 9.93 -15.47
N GLU A 77 -2.87 10.86 -16.25
CA GLU A 77 -2.08 11.85 -16.98
C GLU A 77 -1.40 12.85 -16.02
N ALA A 78 -2.11 13.35 -15.00
CA ALA A 78 -1.58 14.21 -13.97
C ALA A 78 -0.45 13.51 -13.17
N ALA A 79 -0.68 12.25 -12.77
CA ALA A 79 0.36 11.43 -12.12
C ALA A 79 1.60 11.24 -13.01
N LYS A 80 1.41 11.06 -14.32
CA LYS A 80 2.51 10.93 -15.29
C LYS A 80 3.27 12.24 -15.48
N LYS A 81 2.59 13.39 -15.35
CA LYS A 81 3.17 14.74 -15.38
C LYS A 81 3.78 15.18 -14.03
N LEU A 82 3.77 14.31 -13.01
CA LEU A 82 4.22 14.58 -11.65
C LEU A 82 3.39 15.66 -10.92
N ASP A 83 2.18 15.94 -11.40
CA ASP A 83 1.22 16.82 -10.75
C ASP A 83 0.34 16.01 -9.78
N PHE A 84 0.87 15.81 -8.58
CA PHE A 84 0.24 14.96 -7.58
C PHE A 84 -0.93 15.62 -6.86
N GLU A 85 -0.96 16.96 -6.79
CA GLU A 85 -2.07 17.70 -6.19
C GLU A 85 -3.33 17.49 -7.03
N ARG A 86 -3.22 17.70 -8.35
CA ARG A 86 -4.32 17.45 -9.28
C ARG A 86 -4.74 15.99 -9.31
N ALA A 87 -3.80 15.05 -9.26
CA ALA A 87 -4.11 13.62 -9.21
C ALA A 87 -4.87 13.22 -7.93
N MET A 88 -4.57 13.87 -6.79
CA MET A 88 -5.29 13.62 -5.52
C MET A 88 -6.72 14.16 -5.57
N GLU A 89 -6.93 15.38 -6.08
CA GLU A 89 -8.28 15.94 -6.26
C GLU A 89 -9.15 15.02 -7.12
N LEU A 90 -8.63 14.59 -8.28
CA LEU A 90 -9.36 13.71 -9.19
C LEU A 90 -9.64 12.33 -8.57
N ARG A 91 -8.71 11.81 -7.76
CA ARG A 91 -8.90 10.55 -7.02
C ARG A 91 -10.04 10.67 -6.01
N ASP A 92 -10.09 11.78 -5.27
CA ASP A 92 -11.10 11.98 -4.23
C ASP A 92 -12.49 12.20 -4.86
N ILE A 93 -12.57 12.93 -5.98
CA ILE A 93 -13.79 13.04 -6.81
C ILE A 93 -14.22 11.66 -7.34
N LEU A 94 -13.29 10.83 -7.84
CA LEU A 94 -13.57 9.48 -8.32
C LEU A 94 -14.13 8.58 -7.20
N PHE A 95 -13.62 8.70 -5.98
CA PHE A 95 -14.11 7.96 -4.82
C PHE A 95 -15.52 8.37 -4.42
N GLU A 96 -15.83 9.67 -4.42
CA GLU A 96 -17.18 10.17 -4.14
C GLU A 96 -18.20 9.68 -5.18
N LEU A 97 -17.82 9.68 -6.47
CA LEU A 97 -18.69 9.21 -7.55
C LEU A 97 -18.93 7.70 -7.53
N LYS A 98 -17.92 6.88 -7.16
CA LYS A 98 -18.05 5.42 -7.06
C LYS A 98 -18.78 4.94 -5.80
N SER A 99 -18.82 5.76 -4.75
CA SER A 99 -19.49 5.42 -3.49
C SER A 99 -21.00 5.67 -3.51
N LYS A 100 -21.55 6.20 -4.61
CA LYS A 100 -22.97 6.51 -4.80
C LYS A 100 -23.65 5.42 -5.63
#